data_AF-A0A2V9LCM6-F1
#
_entry.id   AF-A0A2V9LCM6-F1
#
_cell.length_a   1.000
_cell.length_b   1.000
_cell.length_c   1.000
_cell.angle_alpha   90.00
_cell.angle_beta   90.00
_cell.angle_gamma   90.00
#
_symmetry.space_group_name_H-M   'P 1'
#
loop_
_entity.id
_entity.type
_entity.pdbx_description
1 polymer ?
#
loop_
_entity_poly.entity_id
_entity_poly.type
_entity_poly.pdbx_seq_one_letter_code
_entity_poly.pdbx_strand_id
1 'polypeptide(L)'
;MAGRAATEPGQDPEAGRPNARPATPPGLGPIARAGSQADLQALLRIFERCHVWIDAASKASSVPPAFLGALTANESAGSRTAARFEPAVYRHLQAVACGQAPAYGSIGARDLDQAIQDRLHPKAAEYHARYLTSPFGASHGPVIGSLADEVLRELSTSWGFTQIMGYHVMGRSGNVRDLLEPEYHYRLAIELLAEFAQDYHLDLAREPEELFRCWNTGQPYGKTYDPAYVANGLRRISLYQEIALRAKSAPREGN
;
A
#
# COMPACT_ATOMS: atom_id res chain seq x y z
N MET A 1 -44.01 9.97 -75.69
CA MET A 1 -45.27 10.63 -76.09
C MET A 1 -46.21 10.64 -74.91
N ALA A 2 -46.75 11.82 -74.55
CA ALA A 2 -47.85 12.13 -73.63
C ALA A 2 -47.82 11.50 -72.21
N GLY A 3 -47.99 12.19 -71.08
CA GLY A 3 -48.36 13.57 -70.77
C GLY A 3 -49.13 13.60 -69.42
N ARG A 4 -48.96 14.70 -68.66
CA ARG A 4 -49.75 15.22 -67.50
C ARG A 4 -49.47 14.61 -66.11
N ALA A 5 -49.46 15.34 -64.99
CA ALA A 5 -49.91 16.71 -64.65
C ALA A 5 -49.07 17.27 -63.45
N ALA A 6 -48.67 18.55 -63.42
CA ALA A 6 -49.28 19.69 -62.68
C ALA A 6 -49.04 19.62 -61.14
N THR A 7 -48.68 20.64 -60.34
CA THR A 7 -48.66 22.11 -60.43
C THR A 7 -47.97 22.62 -59.14
N GLU A 8 -47.08 23.61 -59.20
CA GLU A 8 -46.69 24.52 -58.08
C GLU A 8 -47.77 25.65 -57.94
N PRO A 9 -47.85 26.57 -56.93
CA PRO A 9 -46.74 27.28 -56.21
C PRO A 9 -46.99 27.91 -54.78
N GLY A 10 -45.89 28.39 -54.16
CA GLY A 10 -45.79 29.59 -53.27
C GLY A 10 -46.36 29.49 -51.83
N GLN A 11 -45.86 30.14 -50.75
CA GLN A 11 -44.92 31.25 -50.52
C GLN A 11 -44.34 31.17 -49.08
N ASP A 12 -43.10 31.64 -48.89
CA ASP A 12 -42.36 31.96 -47.62
C ASP A 12 -43.00 33.16 -46.84
N PRO A 13 -42.53 33.68 -45.66
CA PRO A 13 -41.26 33.48 -44.91
C PRO A 13 -41.33 33.51 -43.33
N GLU A 14 -40.14 33.48 -42.68
CA GLU A 14 -39.82 33.78 -41.25
C GLU A 14 -40.30 32.77 -40.17
N ALA A 15 -39.49 32.25 -39.25
CA ALA A 15 -38.37 32.84 -38.51
C ALA A 15 -37.44 31.76 -37.89
N GLY A 16 -36.16 32.12 -37.70
CA GLY A 16 -35.31 31.56 -36.63
C GLY A 16 -34.22 30.55 -37.02
N ARG A 17 -33.02 31.04 -37.38
CA ARG A 17 -31.75 30.31 -37.14
C ARG A 17 -31.36 30.43 -35.64
N PRO A 18 -30.32 29.73 -35.15
CA PRO A 18 -30.07 28.30 -35.12
C PRO A 18 -29.74 27.85 -33.67
N ASN A 19 -30.32 26.77 -33.13
CA ASN A 19 -29.78 26.16 -31.91
C ASN A 19 -28.68 25.16 -32.29
N ALA A 20 -27.57 25.70 -32.79
CA ALA A 20 -26.30 24.99 -32.82
C ALA A 20 -25.88 24.76 -31.36
N ARG A 21 -25.92 23.50 -30.92
CA ARG A 21 -25.24 23.10 -29.68
C ARG A 21 -23.77 23.54 -29.81
N PRO A 22 -23.16 24.12 -28.77
CA PRO A 22 -21.75 24.44 -28.84
C PRO A 22 -20.97 23.16 -29.16
N ALA A 23 -20.24 23.20 -30.28
CA ALA A 23 -19.32 22.15 -30.65
C ALA A 23 -18.28 22.05 -29.53
N THR A 24 -18.21 20.87 -28.91
CA THR A 24 -17.18 20.52 -27.94
C THR A 24 -15.79 20.74 -28.59
N PRO A 25 -14.86 21.45 -27.94
CA PRO A 25 -13.51 21.59 -28.47
C PRO A 25 -12.87 20.20 -28.66
N PRO A 26 -12.13 19.96 -29.76
CA PRO A 26 -11.40 18.72 -29.92
C PRO A 26 -10.15 18.79 -29.06
N GLY A 27 -10.18 18.13 -27.91
CA GLY A 27 -9.05 18.06 -27.01
C GLY A 27 -9.40 17.29 -25.76
N LEU A 28 -8.76 16.12 -25.59
CA LEU A 28 -8.92 15.16 -24.50
C LEU A 28 -10.17 14.27 -24.65
N GLY A 29 -9.98 13.11 -25.27
CA GLY A 29 -10.95 12.02 -25.25
C GLY A 29 -11.28 11.58 -23.81
N PRO A 30 -12.33 10.77 -23.62
CA PRO A 30 -12.76 10.34 -22.30
C PRO A 30 -11.68 9.42 -21.70
N ILE A 31 -10.79 9.99 -20.89
CA ILE A 31 -9.90 9.21 -20.03
C ILE A 31 -10.80 8.55 -18.98
N ALA A 32 -11.12 7.28 -19.22
CA ALA A 32 -11.58 6.27 -18.28
C ALA A 32 -12.28 6.78 -17.00
N ARG A 33 -13.58 7.10 -17.09
CA ARG A 33 -14.48 6.99 -15.93
C ARG A 33 -14.64 5.51 -15.55
N ALA A 34 -13.68 4.95 -14.83
CA ALA A 34 -13.80 3.56 -14.33
C ALA A 34 -13.02 3.33 -13.02
N GLY A 35 -13.14 4.27 -12.08
CA GLY A 35 -13.10 3.91 -10.66
C GLY A 35 -14.53 3.72 -10.18
N SER A 36 -14.82 2.69 -9.39
CA SER A 36 -16.13 2.63 -8.73
C SER A 36 -16.28 3.87 -7.84
N GLN A 37 -17.49 4.38 -7.66
CA GLN A 37 -17.74 5.48 -6.70
C GLN A 37 -17.21 5.12 -5.30
N ALA A 38 -17.23 3.84 -4.95
CA ALA A 38 -16.64 3.31 -3.73
C ALA A 38 -15.11 3.47 -3.67
N ASP A 39 -14.38 3.20 -4.77
CA ASP A 39 -12.92 3.40 -4.85
C ASP A 39 -12.56 4.87 -4.67
N LEU A 40 -13.28 5.78 -5.32
CA LEU A 40 -13.04 7.21 -5.17
C LEU A 40 -13.23 7.65 -3.71
N GLN A 41 -14.31 7.20 -3.07
CA GLN A 41 -14.57 7.51 -1.66
C GLN A 41 -13.51 6.91 -0.72
N ALA A 42 -13.00 5.72 -1.02
CA ALA A 42 -11.90 5.12 -0.27
C ALA A 42 -10.62 5.96 -0.41
N LEU A 43 -10.25 6.34 -1.63
CA LEU A 43 -9.06 7.14 -1.89
C LEU A 43 -9.15 8.55 -1.29
N LEU A 44 -10.33 9.18 -1.26
CA LEU A 44 -10.53 10.46 -0.58
C LEU A 44 -10.24 10.34 0.92
N ARG A 45 -10.74 9.29 1.58
CA ARG A 45 -10.45 9.04 3.01
C ARG A 45 -8.96 8.75 3.25
N ILE A 46 -8.34 7.98 2.37
CA ILE A 46 -6.90 7.71 2.44
C ILE A 46 -6.11 9.01 2.28
N PHE A 47 -6.49 9.84 1.30
CA PHE A 47 -5.85 11.13 1.07
C PHE A 47 -5.96 12.02 2.33
N GLU A 48 -7.16 12.22 2.86
CA GLU A 48 -7.39 13.03 4.05
C GLU A 48 -6.56 12.58 5.26
N ARG A 49 -6.45 11.27 5.49
CA ARG A 49 -5.81 10.72 6.70
C ARG A 49 -4.31 10.46 6.57
N CYS A 50 -3.87 10.10 5.37
CA CYS A 50 -2.54 9.56 5.14
C CYS A 50 -1.67 10.44 4.25
N HIS A 51 -2.24 11.38 3.47
CA HIS A 51 -1.46 12.11 2.46
C HIS A 51 -0.29 12.87 3.05
N VAL A 52 -0.42 13.45 4.25
CA VAL A 52 0.70 14.17 4.90
C VAL A 52 1.92 13.26 5.11
N TRP A 53 1.71 12.00 5.52
CA TRP A 53 2.77 11.03 5.77
C TRP A 53 3.29 10.43 4.46
N ILE A 54 2.38 10.15 3.52
CA ILE A 54 2.73 9.66 2.18
C ILE A 54 3.59 10.70 1.44
N ASP A 55 3.20 11.98 1.47
CA ASP A 55 3.93 13.07 0.82
C ASP A 55 5.29 13.32 1.49
N ALA A 56 5.35 13.29 2.82
CA ALA A 56 6.62 13.41 3.55
C ALA A 56 7.58 12.27 3.20
N ALA A 57 7.12 11.02 3.21
CA ALA A 57 7.93 9.86 2.86
C ALA A 57 8.37 9.93 1.39
N SER A 58 7.44 10.27 0.48
CA SER A 58 7.73 10.38 -0.95
C SER A 58 8.79 11.44 -1.25
N LYS A 59 8.80 12.59 -0.54
CA LYS A 59 9.84 13.63 -0.71
C LYS A 59 11.25 13.15 -0.38
N ALA A 60 11.38 12.12 0.44
CA ALA A 60 12.66 11.50 0.77
C ALA A 60 13.06 10.38 -0.21
N SER A 61 12.30 10.18 -1.30
CA SER A 61 12.50 9.08 -2.25
C SER A 61 12.12 9.45 -3.69
N SER A 62 12.29 8.51 -4.62
CA SER A 62 11.75 8.63 -5.98
C SER A 62 10.36 8.00 -6.14
N VAL A 63 9.78 7.42 -5.08
CA VAL A 63 8.44 6.80 -5.13
C VAL A 63 7.36 7.88 -5.21
N PRO A 64 6.47 7.88 -6.22
CA PRO A 64 5.42 8.88 -6.32
C PRO A 64 4.39 8.76 -5.18
N PRO A 65 3.88 9.88 -4.60
CA PRO A 65 2.82 9.85 -3.59
C PRO A 65 1.57 9.07 -4.02
N ALA A 66 1.23 9.16 -5.30
CA ALA A 66 0.10 8.45 -5.87
C ALA A 66 0.27 6.93 -5.88
N PHE A 67 1.51 6.43 -6.03
CA PHE A 67 1.80 5.00 -5.92
C PHE A 67 1.51 4.51 -4.50
N LEU A 68 2.06 5.17 -3.48
CA LEU A 68 1.81 4.79 -2.07
C LEU A 68 0.34 4.91 -1.67
N GLY A 69 -0.37 5.93 -2.17
CA GLY A 69 -1.81 6.07 -1.97
C GLY A 69 -2.62 4.93 -2.59
N ALA A 70 -2.26 4.52 -3.81
CA ALA A 70 -2.88 3.39 -4.49
C ALA A 70 -2.55 2.04 -3.84
N LEU A 71 -1.29 1.86 -3.41
CA LEU A 71 -0.84 0.67 -2.68
C LEU A 71 -1.60 0.52 -1.36
N THR A 72 -1.73 1.61 -0.61
CA THR A 72 -2.52 1.64 0.63
C THR A 72 -3.98 1.22 0.39
N ALA A 73 -4.57 1.66 -0.73
CA ALA A 73 -5.93 1.28 -1.10
C ALA A 73 -6.03 -0.20 -1.50
N ASN A 74 -5.03 -0.74 -2.20
CA ASN A 74 -4.95 -2.16 -2.57
C ASN A 74 -4.83 -3.07 -1.34
N GLU A 75 -4.02 -2.69 -0.37
CA GLU A 75 -3.61 -3.57 0.72
C GLU A 75 -4.53 -3.54 1.93
N SER A 76 -5.06 -2.37 2.29
CA SER A 76 -5.80 -2.20 3.55
C SER A 76 -7.04 -1.33 3.45
N ALA A 77 -7.33 -0.77 2.26
CA ALA A 77 -8.30 0.31 2.09
C ALA A 77 -8.06 1.50 3.05
N GLY A 78 -6.80 1.74 3.45
CA GLY A 78 -6.42 2.81 4.40
C GLY A 78 -6.52 2.43 5.88
N SER A 79 -6.71 1.16 6.20
CA SER A 79 -6.82 0.71 7.58
C SER A 79 -5.45 0.62 8.26
N ARG A 80 -5.25 1.47 9.28
CA ARG A 80 -4.07 1.45 10.16
C ARG A 80 -3.92 0.11 10.91
N THR A 81 -5.03 -0.53 11.24
CA THR A 81 -5.06 -1.75 12.08
C THR A 81 -5.31 -3.01 11.26
N ALA A 82 -5.22 -2.94 9.93
CA ALA A 82 -5.31 -4.13 9.10
C ALA A 82 -4.18 -5.09 9.47
N ALA A 83 -4.54 -6.33 9.80
CA ALA A 83 -3.59 -7.37 10.14
C ALA A 83 -4.03 -8.70 9.50
N ARG A 84 -3.09 -9.41 8.87
CA ARG A 84 -3.36 -10.75 8.31
C ARG A 84 -2.23 -11.71 8.70
N PHE A 85 -2.58 -12.71 9.49
CA PHE A 85 -1.65 -13.77 9.87
C PHE A 85 -1.40 -14.70 8.68
N GLU A 86 -0.13 -15.03 8.42
CA GLU A 86 0.31 -15.93 7.34
C GLU A 86 0.82 -17.27 7.91
N PRO A 87 -0.02 -18.33 7.94
CA PRO A 87 0.35 -19.60 8.59
C PRO A 87 1.57 -20.28 7.97
N ALA A 88 1.82 -20.08 6.68
CA ALA A 88 3.00 -20.62 6.00
C ALA A 88 4.29 -19.96 6.49
N VAL A 89 4.29 -18.63 6.62
CA VAL A 89 5.42 -17.87 7.15
C VAL A 89 5.68 -18.28 8.61
N TYR A 90 4.63 -18.37 9.42
CA TYR A 90 4.75 -18.84 10.81
C TYR A 90 5.44 -20.20 10.89
N ARG A 91 5.02 -21.19 10.09
CA ARG A 91 5.65 -22.52 10.06
C ARG A 91 7.13 -22.45 9.68
N HIS A 92 7.50 -21.60 8.73
CA HIS A 92 8.91 -21.42 8.34
C HIS A 92 9.73 -20.80 9.48
N LEU A 93 9.24 -19.72 10.11
CA LEU A 93 9.95 -19.10 11.23
C LEU A 93 10.05 -20.03 12.45
N GLN A 94 9.00 -20.83 12.73
CA GLN A 94 9.03 -21.86 13.76
C GLN A 94 10.07 -22.94 13.45
N ALA A 95 10.18 -23.39 12.20
CA ALA A 95 11.22 -24.34 11.81
C ALA A 95 12.63 -23.78 12.02
N VAL A 96 12.86 -22.49 11.76
CA VAL A 96 14.14 -21.83 12.05
C VAL A 96 14.40 -21.75 13.56
N ALA A 97 13.43 -21.31 14.35
CA ALA A 97 13.54 -21.21 15.81
C ALA A 97 13.83 -22.57 16.48
N CYS A 98 13.26 -23.66 15.95
CA CYS A 98 13.49 -25.01 16.44
C CYS A 98 14.76 -25.67 15.87
N GLY A 99 15.56 -24.97 15.05
CA GLY A 99 16.76 -25.50 14.41
C GLY A 99 16.48 -26.56 13.32
N GLN A 100 15.24 -26.67 12.85
CA GLN A 100 14.82 -27.58 11.79
C GLN A 100 15.11 -27.01 10.39
N ALA A 101 15.29 -25.70 10.28
CA ALA A 101 15.76 -25.00 9.09
C ALA A 101 16.87 -24.02 9.48
N PRO A 102 17.87 -23.79 8.61
CA PRO A 102 18.97 -22.86 8.94
C PRO A 102 18.52 -21.39 8.92
N ALA A 103 17.59 -21.03 8.03
CA ALA A 103 17.08 -19.67 7.87
C ALA A 103 15.76 -19.64 7.06
N TYR A 104 15.06 -18.51 7.13
CA TYR A 104 13.98 -18.12 6.22
C TYR A 104 14.38 -16.81 5.53
N GLY A 105 14.79 -16.89 4.26
CA GLY A 105 15.48 -15.78 3.59
C GLY A 105 16.80 -15.47 4.30
N SER A 106 16.98 -14.22 4.73
CA SER A 106 18.13 -13.77 5.52
C SER A 106 17.96 -13.96 7.04
N ILE A 107 16.78 -14.41 7.51
CA ILE A 107 16.45 -14.48 8.94
C ILE A 107 16.88 -15.84 9.50
N GLY A 108 17.89 -15.84 10.37
CA GLY A 108 18.37 -17.01 11.09
C GLY A 108 17.87 -17.09 12.54
N ALA A 109 18.22 -18.18 13.24
CA ALA A 109 17.83 -18.39 14.63
C ALA A 109 18.29 -17.25 15.56
N ARG A 110 19.48 -16.69 15.34
CA ARG A 110 20.02 -15.56 16.12
C ARG A 110 19.17 -14.30 15.99
N ASP A 111 18.62 -14.03 14.81
CA ASP A 111 17.76 -12.88 14.59
C ASP A 111 16.46 -13.05 15.37
N LEU A 112 15.84 -14.25 15.30
CA LEU A 112 14.63 -14.58 16.05
C LEU A 112 14.85 -14.49 17.56
N ASP A 113 15.98 -15.02 18.06
CA ASP A 113 16.38 -14.89 19.45
C ASP A 113 16.51 -13.42 19.84
N GLN A 114 17.16 -12.59 19.02
CA GLN A 114 17.28 -11.17 19.28
C GLN A 114 15.92 -10.47 19.32
N ALA A 115 14.98 -10.79 18.43
CA ALA A 115 13.63 -10.22 18.48
C ALA A 115 12.85 -10.62 19.73
N ILE A 116 13.00 -11.87 20.19
CA ILE A 116 12.45 -12.32 21.47
C ILE A 116 13.11 -11.57 22.62
N GLN A 117 14.44 -11.41 22.59
CA GLN A 117 15.16 -10.63 23.60
C GLN A 117 14.73 -9.17 23.60
N ASP A 118 14.55 -8.52 22.46
CA ASP A 118 14.10 -7.12 22.39
C ASP A 118 12.68 -6.95 22.95
N ARG A 119 11.82 -7.96 22.75
CA ARG A 119 10.47 -7.99 23.35
C ARG A 119 10.51 -8.20 24.86
N LEU A 120 11.50 -8.95 25.34
CA LEU A 120 11.81 -9.16 26.76
C LEU A 120 12.58 -7.98 27.37
N HIS A 121 13.32 -7.21 26.56
CA HIS A 121 14.24 -6.19 27.01
C HIS A 121 13.45 -4.97 27.49
N PRO A 122 13.53 -4.62 28.77
CA PRO A 122 12.85 -3.44 29.26
C PRO A 122 13.81 -2.25 29.15
N LYS A 123 13.31 -1.07 28.78
CA LYS A 123 13.90 0.18 29.28
C LYS A 123 13.68 0.33 30.81
N ALA A 124 13.94 -0.71 31.61
CA ALA A 124 13.83 -0.69 33.06
C ALA A 124 15.05 -1.39 33.65
N ALA A 125 16.03 -0.60 34.06
CA ALA A 125 17.22 -1.07 34.77
C ALA A 125 16.88 -1.88 36.05
N GLU A 126 15.65 -1.82 36.55
CA GLU A 126 15.15 -2.64 37.66
C GLU A 126 14.90 -4.12 37.32
N TYR A 127 14.68 -4.47 36.05
CA TYR A 127 14.24 -5.81 35.65
C TYR A 127 15.40 -6.84 35.66
N HIS A 128 16.59 -6.39 35.25
CA HIS A 128 17.80 -7.22 35.24
C HIS A 128 18.21 -7.68 36.65
N ALA A 129 17.99 -6.84 37.67
CA ALA A 129 18.32 -7.16 39.05
C ALA A 129 17.33 -8.16 39.71
N ARG A 130 16.11 -8.29 39.17
CA ARG A 130 15.03 -9.08 39.80
C ARG A 130 14.82 -10.46 39.18
N TYR A 131 15.17 -10.64 37.91
CA TYR A 131 14.67 -11.78 37.14
C TYR A 131 15.76 -12.62 36.43
N LEU A 132 17.04 -12.26 36.46
CA LEU A 132 18.09 -13.09 35.86
C LEU A 132 18.88 -13.85 36.92
N THR A 133 18.21 -14.79 37.60
CA THR A 133 18.86 -15.87 38.34
C THR A 133 18.54 -17.20 37.68
N SER A 134 19.45 -18.19 37.78
CA SER A 134 19.25 -19.53 37.20
C SER A 134 17.90 -20.20 37.58
N PRO A 135 17.29 -19.95 38.76
CA PRO A 135 15.94 -20.42 39.08
C PRO A 135 14.79 -19.74 38.31
N PHE A 136 14.96 -18.49 37.84
CA PHE A 136 13.89 -17.75 37.16
C PHE A 136 13.54 -18.36 35.80
N GLY A 137 14.55 -18.73 35.00
CA GLY A 137 14.36 -19.37 33.69
C GLY A 137 13.59 -20.69 33.79
N ALA A 138 13.79 -21.45 34.87
CA ALA A 138 13.08 -22.71 35.10
C ALA A 138 11.59 -22.51 35.47
N SER A 139 11.23 -21.44 36.19
CA SER A 139 9.84 -21.16 36.58
C SER A 139 9.05 -20.34 35.56
N HIS A 140 9.71 -19.66 34.63
CA HIS A 140 9.07 -18.77 33.65
C HIS A 140 9.14 -19.31 32.21
N GLY A 141 9.65 -20.54 32.02
CA GLY A 141 9.68 -21.23 30.73
C GLY A 141 8.35 -21.18 29.95
N PRO A 142 7.17 -21.39 30.56
CA PRO A 142 5.89 -21.24 29.86
C PRO A 142 5.60 -19.82 29.36
N VAL A 143 5.98 -18.78 30.11
CA VAL A 143 5.78 -17.37 29.74
C VAL A 143 6.77 -16.94 28.65
N ILE A 144 8.03 -17.40 28.75
CA ILE A 144 9.03 -17.18 27.71
C ILE A 144 8.63 -17.91 26.43
N GLY A 145 8.13 -19.14 26.55
CA GLY A 145 7.64 -19.93 25.42
C GLY A 145 6.40 -19.31 24.76
N SER A 146 5.45 -18.78 25.54
CA SER A 146 4.31 -18.05 24.99
C SER A 146 4.74 -16.75 24.32
N LEU A 147 5.71 -16.02 24.89
CA LEU A 147 6.24 -14.82 24.27
C LEU A 147 6.99 -15.12 22.97
N ALA A 148 7.76 -16.21 22.92
CA ALA A 148 8.39 -16.66 21.69
C ALA A 148 7.35 -16.97 20.61
N ASP A 149 6.25 -17.67 20.95
CA ASP A 149 5.14 -17.91 20.03
C ASP A 149 4.48 -16.60 19.56
N GLU A 150 4.22 -15.68 20.47
CA GLU A 150 3.64 -14.36 20.17
C GLU A 150 4.54 -13.56 19.22
N VAL A 151 5.85 -13.53 19.45
CA VAL A 151 6.82 -12.87 18.55
C VAL A 151 6.79 -13.52 17.17
N LEU A 152 6.81 -14.85 17.08
CA LEU A 152 6.71 -15.54 15.79
C LEU A 152 5.41 -15.21 15.05
N ARG A 153 4.29 -15.08 15.78
CA ARG A 153 3.00 -14.64 15.21
C ARG A 153 3.01 -13.19 14.76
N GLU A 154 3.61 -12.29 15.54
CA GLU A 154 3.78 -10.89 15.20
C GLU A 154 4.61 -10.74 13.91
N LEU A 155 5.71 -11.49 13.80
CA LEU A 155 6.60 -11.51 12.63
C LEU A 155 5.94 -12.13 11.40
N SER A 156 5.09 -13.14 11.58
CA SER A 156 4.37 -13.81 10.49
C SER A 156 3.03 -13.14 10.13
N THR A 157 2.78 -11.92 10.61
CA THR A 157 1.57 -11.17 10.30
C THR A 157 1.94 -9.98 9.40
N SER A 158 1.14 -9.68 8.38
CA SER A 158 1.22 -8.41 7.66
C SER A 158 0.45 -7.33 8.40
N TRP A 159 0.97 -6.11 8.44
CA TRP A 159 0.43 -5.03 9.27
C TRP A 159 0.15 -3.77 8.47
N GLY A 160 -0.85 -3.01 8.90
CA GLY A 160 -1.05 -1.60 8.56
C GLY A 160 -1.38 -1.31 7.10
N PHE A 161 -1.04 -0.08 6.70
CA PHE A 161 -1.53 0.57 5.48
C PHE A 161 -1.21 -0.21 4.20
N THR A 162 0.02 -0.70 4.10
CA THR A 162 0.53 -1.42 2.92
C THR A 162 0.77 -2.90 3.19
N GLN A 163 0.27 -3.44 4.32
CA GLN A 163 0.39 -4.85 4.68
C GLN A 163 1.85 -5.36 4.70
N ILE A 164 2.74 -4.62 5.34
CA ILE A 164 4.15 -5.03 5.52
C ILE A 164 4.21 -6.20 6.48
N MET A 165 4.87 -7.30 6.09
CA MET A 165 5.13 -8.43 6.99
C MET A 165 5.98 -8.01 8.18
N GLY A 166 5.59 -8.44 9.38
CA GLY A 166 6.25 -8.11 10.64
C GLY A 166 7.74 -8.44 10.63
N TYR A 167 8.14 -9.53 9.98
CA TYR A 167 9.55 -9.91 9.86
C TYR A 167 10.41 -8.90 9.12
N HIS A 168 9.86 -7.98 8.32
CA HIS A 168 10.65 -6.95 7.64
C HIS A 168 11.26 -5.92 8.62
N VAL A 169 10.78 -5.84 9.87
CA VAL A 169 11.39 -4.97 10.89
C VAL A 169 12.69 -5.55 11.46
N MET A 170 12.96 -6.83 11.21
CA MET A 170 14.14 -7.52 11.73
C MET A 170 15.42 -6.89 11.19
N GLY A 171 16.36 -6.58 12.09
CA GLY A 171 17.61 -5.92 11.74
C GLY A 171 17.48 -4.42 11.39
N ARG A 172 16.28 -3.84 11.53
CA ARG A 172 16.02 -2.40 11.33
C ARG A 172 15.76 -1.73 12.67
N SER A 173 15.91 -0.41 12.72
CA SER A 173 15.51 0.37 13.88
C SER A 173 13.98 0.38 14.00
N GLY A 174 13.42 -0.26 15.02
CA GLY A 174 11.98 -0.29 15.30
C GLY A 174 11.50 -1.69 15.72
N ASN A 175 10.19 -1.83 15.95
CA ASN A 175 9.55 -3.10 16.26
C ASN A 175 8.22 -3.25 15.48
N VAL A 176 7.61 -4.44 15.51
CA VAL A 176 6.38 -4.75 14.75
C VAL A 176 5.25 -3.76 15.05
N ARG A 177 5.13 -3.24 16.28
CA ARG A 177 4.08 -2.30 16.65
C ARG A 177 4.27 -0.93 16.00
N ASP A 178 5.49 -0.56 15.64
CA ASP A 178 5.77 0.69 14.94
C ASP A 178 5.19 0.68 13.52
N LEU A 179 4.87 -0.50 12.95
CA LEU A 179 4.14 -0.63 11.68
C LEU A 179 2.73 -0.05 11.74
N LEU A 180 2.19 0.20 12.94
CA LEU A 180 0.93 0.91 13.10
C LEU A 180 1.11 2.43 13.02
N GLU A 181 2.32 2.96 13.20
CA GLU A 181 2.57 4.41 13.11
C GLU A 181 2.78 4.83 11.66
N PRO A 182 1.98 5.78 11.12
CA PRO A 182 2.02 6.14 9.69
C PRO A 182 3.41 6.56 9.19
N GLU A 183 4.13 7.36 9.97
CA GLU A 183 5.46 7.85 9.61
C GLU A 183 6.45 6.69 9.43
N TYR A 184 6.51 5.79 10.42
CA TYR A 184 7.36 4.61 10.37
C TYR A 184 6.95 3.68 9.21
N HIS A 185 5.65 3.47 9.06
CA HIS A 185 5.09 2.56 8.07
C HIS A 185 5.46 2.96 6.64
N TYR A 186 5.23 4.22 6.25
CA TYR A 186 5.51 4.67 4.89
C TYR A 186 7.00 4.79 4.61
N ARG A 187 7.82 5.15 5.62
CA ARG A 187 9.28 5.10 5.48
C ARG A 187 9.75 3.68 5.18
N LEU A 188 9.30 2.70 5.97
CA LEU A 188 9.67 1.30 5.74
C LEU A 188 9.17 0.77 4.39
N ALA A 189 7.96 1.17 3.96
CA ALA A 189 7.43 0.78 2.66
C ALA A 189 8.34 1.25 1.51
N ILE A 190 8.86 2.48 1.59
CA ILE A 190 9.80 3.01 0.60
C ILE A 190 11.13 2.26 0.62
N GLU A 191 11.66 1.93 1.80
CA GLU A 191 12.89 1.14 1.93
C GLU A 191 12.74 -0.22 1.23
N LEU A 192 11.63 -0.92 1.47
CA LEU A 192 11.33 -2.21 0.82
C LEU A 192 11.15 -2.07 -0.70
N LEU A 193 10.48 -1.01 -1.17
CA LEU A 193 10.38 -0.73 -2.60
C LEU A 193 11.76 -0.45 -3.22
N ALA A 194 12.63 0.26 -2.50
CA ALA A 194 14.00 0.54 -2.95
C ALA A 194 14.84 -0.74 -3.03
N GLU A 195 14.67 -1.68 -2.11
CA GLU A 195 15.30 -3.01 -2.18
C GLU A 195 14.86 -3.76 -3.45
N PHE A 196 13.55 -3.81 -3.75
CA PHE A 196 13.08 -4.40 -5.02
C PHE A 196 13.65 -3.68 -6.25
N ALA A 197 13.68 -2.35 -6.24
CA ALA A 197 14.24 -1.58 -7.34
C ALA A 197 15.74 -1.85 -7.53
N GLN A 198 16.48 -2.04 -6.44
CA GLN A 198 17.89 -2.41 -6.49
C GLN A 198 18.08 -3.82 -7.04
N ASP A 199 17.34 -4.79 -6.52
CA ASP A 199 17.49 -6.21 -6.87
C ASP A 199 17.06 -6.52 -8.30
N TYR A 200 16.03 -5.82 -8.80
CA TYR A 200 15.45 -6.03 -10.13
C TYR A 200 15.75 -4.91 -11.12
N HIS A 201 16.56 -3.92 -10.74
CA HIS A 201 16.91 -2.75 -11.55
C HIS A 201 15.70 -1.94 -12.05
N LEU A 202 14.70 -1.76 -11.19
CA LEU A 202 13.48 -1.02 -11.52
C LEU A 202 13.62 0.48 -11.28
N ASP A 203 12.92 1.28 -12.08
CA ASP A 203 12.70 2.70 -11.84
C ASP A 203 11.43 2.92 -10.99
N LEU A 204 11.66 3.31 -9.73
CA LEU A 204 10.63 3.59 -8.73
C LEU A 204 9.54 4.57 -9.20
N ALA A 205 9.84 5.45 -10.16
CA ALA A 205 8.90 6.45 -10.66
C ALA A 205 8.18 6.03 -11.94
N ARG A 206 8.70 5.04 -12.67
CA ARG A 206 8.26 4.75 -14.05
C ARG A 206 7.72 3.35 -14.26
N GLU A 207 7.94 2.43 -13.33
CA GLU A 207 7.54 1.02 -13.45
C GLU A 207 6.53 0.60 -12.36
N PRO A 208 5.38 1.27 -12.22
CA PRO A 208 4.42 0.99 -11.15
C PRO A 208 3.79 -0.40 -11.23
N GLU A 209 3.70 -1.01 -12.41
CA GLU A 209 3.16 -2.37 -12.57
C GLU A 209 4.09 -3.40 -11.91
N GLU A 210 5.37 -3.34 -12.23
CA GLU A 210 6.41 -4.19 -11.67
C GLU A 210 6.50 -4.01 -10.16
N LEU A 211 6.41 -2.77 -9.66
CA LEU A 211 6.42 -2.50 -8.22
C LEU A 211 5.20 -3.10 -7.51
N PHE A 212 4.00 -3.03 -8.09
CA PHE A 212 2.84 -3.74 -7.53
C PHE A 212 3.05 -5.26 -7.51
N ARG A 213 3.65 -5.83 -8.56
CA ARG A 213 3.95 -7.27 -8.62
C ARG A 213 5.01 -7.68 -7.61
N CYS A 214 6.07 -6.90 -7.46
CA CYS A 214 7.08 -7.07 -6.42
C CYS A 214 6.45 -7.05 -5.03
N TRP A 215 5.61 -6.05 -4.75
CA TRP A 215 4.94 -5.96 -3.45
C TRP A 215 4.06 -7.17 -3.14
N ASN A 216 3.31 -7.67 -4.15
CA ASN A 216 2.39 -8.79 -3.95
C ASN A 216 3.08 -10.17 -3.97
N THR A 217 4.15 -10.34 -4.75
CA THR A 217 4.70 -11.66 -5.09
C THR A 217 6.19 -11.82 -4.80
N GLY A 218 6.89 -10.73 -4.43
CA GLY A 218 8.33 -10.69 -4.24
C GLY A 218 9.15 -10.57 -5.54
N GLN A 219 8.50 -10.53 -6.72
CA GLN A 219 9.19 -10.44 -8.02
C GLN A 219 8.38 -9.65 -9.06
N PRO A 220 9.03 -9.00 -10.04
CA PRO A 220 8.37 -8.06 -10.97
C PRO A 220 7.45 -8.74 -11.97
N TYR A 221 7.64 -10.04 -12.25
CA TYR A 221 6.85 -10.79 -13.24
C TYR A 221 6.04 -11.93 -12.61
N GLY A 222 5.88 -11.89 -11.28
CA GLY A 222 5.07 -12.86 -10.56
C GLY A 222 3.59 -12.77 -10.91
N LYS A 223 2.92 -13.93 -10.87
CA LYS A 223 1.48 -14.00 -10.99
C LYS A 223 0.84 -13.64 -9.65
N THR A 224 0.11 -12.53 -9.62
CA THR A 224 -0.68 -12.12 -8.45
C THR A 224 -1.82 -13.11 -8.21
N TYR A 225 -2.19 -13.31 -6.95
CA TYR A 225 -3.34 -14.16 -6.61
C TYR A 225 -4.65 -13.57 -7.17
N ASP A 226 -4.88 -12.28 -6.93
CA ASP A 226 -5.95 -11.53 -7.58
C ASP A 226 -5.46 -11.04 -8.96
N PRO A 227 -6.06 -11.49 -10.07
CA PRO A 227 -5.68 -11.04 -11.42
C PRO A 227 -5.96 -9.55 -11.65
N ALA A 228 -6.85 -8.93 -10.88
CA ALA A 228 -7.16 -7.51 -10.98
C ALA A 228 -6.23 -6.63 -10.14
N TYR A 229 -5.37 -7.19 -9.29
CA TYR A 229 -4.56 -6.45 -8.31
C TYR A 229 -3.77 -5.28 -8.94
N VAL A 230 -2.99 -5.57 -9.99
CA VAL A 230 -2.17 -4.57 -10.70
C VAL A 230 -3.08 -3.56 -11.41
N ALA A 231 -4.08 -4.04 -12.16
CA ALA A 231 -4.99 -3.17 -12.89
C ALA A 231 -5.76 -2.21 -11.95
N ASN A 232 -6.14 -2.68 -10.76
CA ASN A 232 -6.76 -1.87 -9.71
C ASN A 232 -5.78 -0.82 -9.19
N GLY A 233 -4.53 -1.21 -8.93
CA GLY A 233 -3.46 -0.32 -8.48
C GLY A 233 -3.21 0.82 -9.47
N LEU A 234 -3.03 0.52 -10.75
CA LEU A 234 -2.81 1.53 -11.79
C LEU A 234 -3.99 2.51 -11.91
N ARG A 235 -5.23 2.02 -11.85
CA ARG A 235 -6.41 2.91 -11.85
C ARG A 235 -6.44 3.81 -10.60
N ARG A 236 -6.08 3.27 -9.45
CA ARG A 236 -6.04 4.01 -8.18
C ARG A 236 -4.93 5.07 -8.16
N ILE A 237 -3.81 4.85 -8.85
CA ILE A 237 -2.78 5.89 -9.05
C ILE A 237 -3.38 7.11 -9.74
N SER A 238 -4.06 6.91 -10.89
CA SER A 238 -4.66 8.01 -11.63
C SER A 238 -5.69 8.79 -10.80
N LEU A 239 -6.55 8.08 -10.07
CA LEU A 239 -7.53 8.70 -9.18
C LEU A 239 -6.87 9.50 -8.04
N TYR A 240 -5.82 8.95 -7.42
CA TYR A 240 -5.10 9.64 -6.35
C TYR A 240 -4.41 10.91 -6.87
N GLN A 241 -3.84 10.87 -8.08
CA GLN A 241 -3.27 12.05 -8.74
C GLN A 241 -4.32 13.14 -8.96
N GLU A 242 -5.51 12.77 -9.46
CA GLU A 242 -6.62 13.72 -9.62
C GLU A 242 -7.03 14.38 -8.30
N ILE A 243 -7.15 13.59 -7.22
CA ILE A 243 -7.47 14.12 -5.88
C ILE A 243 -6.39 15.11 -5.44
N ALA A 244 -5.11 14.75 -5.57
CA ALA A 244 -3.99 15.60 -5.17
C ALA A 244 -3.94 16.91 -5.95
N LEU A 245 -4.22 16.86 -7.27
CA LEU A 245 -4.27 18.06 -8.11
C LEU A 245 -5.43 18.98 -7.72
N ARG A 246 -6.62 18.43 -7.47
CA ARG A 246 -7.78 19.23 -7.02
C ARG A 246 -7.54 19.88 -5.67
N ALA A 247 -6.91 19.16 -4.73
CA ALA A 247 -6.55 19.70 -3.41
C ALA A 247 -5.56 20.86 -3.50
N LYS A 248 -4.60 20.81 -4.43
CA LYS A 248 -3.64 21.92 -4.68
C LYS A 248 -4.28 23.14 -5.33
N SER A 249 -5.29 22.93 -6.17
CA SER A 249 -6.00 23.99 -6.90
C SER A 249 -7.17 24.60 -6.12
N ALA A 250 -7.54 24.03 -4.97
CA ALA A 250 -8.60 24.57 -4.14
C ALA A 250 -8.16 25.94 -3.56
N PRO A 251 -8.96 27.01 -3.70
CA PRO A 251 -8.64 28.29 -3.10
C PRO A 251 -8.52 28.13 -1.59
N ARG A 252 -7.43 28.63 -1.00
CA ARG A 252 -7.32 28.72 0.46
C ARG A 252 -8.39 29.72 0.92
N GLU A 253 -9.45 29.23 1.55
CA GLU A 253 -10.42 30.11 2.19
C GLU A 253 -9.72 30.95 3.26
N GLY A 254 -9.78 32.28 3.11
CA GLY A 254 -9.56 33.27 4.17
C GLY A 254 -8.12 33.74 4.41
N ASN A 255 -7.82 34.93 3.89
CA ASN A 255 -7.06 35.95 4.62
C ASN A 255 -8.02 37.10 4.92
#